data_AF-A0A3R8RMQ5-F1
#
_entry.id   AF-A0A3R8RMQ5-F1
#
_cell.length_a   1.000
_cell.length_b   1.000
_cell.length_c   1.000
_cell.angle_alpha   90.00
_cell.angle_beta   90.00
_cell.angle_gamma   90.00
#
_symmetry.space_group_name_H-M   'P 1'
#
loop_
_entity.id
_entity.type
_entity.pdbx_description
1 polymer ?
#
loop_
_entity_poly.entity_id
_entity_poly.type
_entity_poly.pdbx_seq_one_letter_code
_entity_poly.pdbx_strand_id
1 'polypeptide(L)' 'ANIVHPGPVDTDMNPGDGPFAAAQAAMTAVGRFGTAEEVASMVAYLADAEYVTGAEFSVDGGHAA' A
#
# COMPACT_ATOMS: atom_id res chain seq x y z
N ALA A 1 15.37 8.90 -7.18
CA ALA A 1 14.10 9.10 -6.45
C ALA A 1 13.07 8.13 -7.00
N ASN A 2 12.24 7.56 -6.14
CA ASN A 2 11.19 6.60 -6.49
C ASN A 2 9.88 7.03 -5.81
N ILE A 3 8.76 6.52 -6.29
CA ILE A 3 7.44 6.76 -5.70
C ILE A 3 6.85 5.44 -5.20
N VAL A 4 6.32 5.44 -3.98
CA VAL A 4 5.53 4.33 -3.44
C VAL A 4 4.07 4.76 -3.46
N HIS A 5 3.19 3.92 -4.03
CA HIS A 5 1.75 4.14 -4.14
C HIS A 5 1.00 3.13 -3.27
N PRO A 6 0.70 3.48 -2.00
CA PRO A 6 -0.15 2.63 -1.16
C PRO A 6 -1.58 2.58 -1.67
N GLY A 7 -2.22 1.43 -1.51
CA GLY A 7 -3.68 1.30 -1.60
C GLY A 7 -4.36 1.68 -0.28
N PRO A 8 -5.54 1.12 0.04
CA PRO A 8 -6.17 1.29 1.36
C PRO A 8 -5.28 0.69 2.46
N VAL A 9 -4.86 1.52 3.41
CA VAL A 9 -4.01 1.13 4.55
C VAL A 9 -4.76 1.34 5.86
N ASP A 10 -4.73 0.33 6.72
CA ASP A 10 -5.35 0.38 8.04
C ASP A 10 -4.57 1.33 8.97
N THR A 11 -5.23 2.40 9.39
CA THR A 11 -4.70 3.43 10.29
C THR A 11 -5.81 3.98 11.16
N ASP A 12 -5.49 4.70 12.24
CA ASP A 12 -6.48 5.31 13.12
C ASP A 12 -7.51 6.21 12.38
N MET A 13 -7.09 6.89 11.31
CA MET A 13 -7.96 7.77 10.51
C MET A 13 -8.59 7.06 9.30
N ASN A 14 -8.10 5.87 8.93
CA ASN A 14 -8.65 5.04 7.87
C ASN A 14 -8.74 3.58 8.36
N PRO A 15 -9.64 3.30 9.32
CA PRO A 15 -9.68 2.00 9.97
C PRO A 15 -10.21 0.91 9.05
N GLY A 16 -9.58 -0.26 9.09
CA GLY A 16 -9.90 -1.45 8.29
C GLY A 16 -11.26 -2.10 8.60
N ASP A 17 -11.99 -1.59 9.59
CA ASP A 17 -13.34 -1.99 9.98
C ASP A 17 -14.37 -0.85 9.90
N GLY A 18 -13.99 0.29 9.31
CA GLY A 18 -14.88 1.43 9.10
C GLY A 18 -16.03 1.14 8.12
N PRO A 19 -17.02 2.04 8.02
CA PRO A 19 -18.24 1.83 7.22
C PRO A 19 -17.99 1.58 5.73
N PHE A 20 -16.85 2.05 5.20
CA PHE A 20 -16.45 1.87 3.80
C PHE A 20 -15.35 0.82 3.61
N ALA A 21 -14.87 0.18 4.69
CA ALA A 21 -13.72 -0.70 4.61
C ALA A 21 -13.99 -1.96 3.78
N ALA A 22 -15.15 -2.59 3.95
CA ALA A 22 -15.52 -3.77 3.16
C ALA A 22 -15.58 -3.46 1.64
N ALA A 23 -16.15 -2.31 1.26
CA ALA A 23 -16.20 -1.88 -0.13
C ALA A 23 -14.80 -1.59 -0.70
N GLN A 24 -13.95 -0.91 0.07
CA GLN A 24 -12.57 -0.62 -0.32
C GLN A 24 -11.71 -1.89 -0.43
N ALA A 25 -11.84 -2.82 0.52
CA ALA A 25 -11.15 -4.10 0.50
C ALA A 25 -11.56 -4.95 -0.70
N ALA A 26 -12.83 -4.93 -1.10
CA ALA A 26 -13.31 -5.64 -2.29
C ALA A 26 -12.75 -5.08 -3.61
N MET A 27 -12.21 -3.85 -3.60
CA MET A 27 -11.51 -3.29 -4.76
C MET A 27 -10.03 -3.74 -4.84
N THR A 28 -9.49 -4.36 -3.79
CA THR A 28 -8.14 -4.94 -3.84
C THR A 28 -8.24 -6.41 -4.23
N ALA A 29 -7.34 -6.90 -5.08
CA ALA A 29 -7.28 -8.32 -5.42
C ALA A 29 -7.00 -9.22 -4.20
N VAL A 30 -6.30 -8.68 -3.19
CA VAL A 30 -6.00 -9.39 -1.92
C VAL A 30 -7.22 -9.42 -0.98
N GLY A 31 -8.22 -8.55 -1.17
CA GLY A 31 -9.47 -8.58 -0.40
C GLY A 31 -9.36 -8.03 1.04
N ARG A 32 -8.31 -7.26 1.33
CA ARG A 32 -8.12 -6.57 2.63
C ARG A 32 -7.35 -5.26 2.46
N PHE A 33 -7.33 -4.48 3.53
CA PHE A 33 -6.41 -3.34 3.66
C PHE A 33 -4.98 -3.85 3.88
N GLY A 34 -4.02 -3.06 3.43
CA GLY A 34 -2.62 -3.21 3.84
C GLY A 34 -2.41 -2.68 5.27
N THR A 35 -1.26 -2.98 5.87
CA THR A 35 -0.81 -2.33 7.11
C THR A 35 0.27 -1.26 6.84
N ALA A 36 0.48 -0.38 7.80
CA ALA A 36 1.55 0.62 7.71
C ALA A 36 2.94 -0.04 7.60
N GLU A 37 3.15 -1.18 8.25
CA GLU A 37 4.38 -1.96 8.21
C GLU A 37 4.65 -2.53 6.81
N GLU A 38 3.61 -2.94 6.07
CA GLU A 38 3.76 -3.42 4.70
C GLU A 38 4.24 -2.31 3.76
N VAL A 39 3.73 -1.09 3.92
CA VAL A 39 4.23 0.09 3.18
C VAL A 39 5.64 0.45 3.61
N ALA A 40 5.91 0.48 4.92
CA ALA A 40 7.22 0.79 5.46
C ALA A 40 8.29 -0.22 5.02
N SER A 41 7.92 -1.50 4.86
CA SER A 41 8.83 -2.53 4.34
C SER A 41 9.28 -2.22 2.91
N MET A 42 8.39 -1.73 2.04
CA MET A 42 8.78 -1.32 0.68
C MET A 42 9.69 -0.09 0.71
N VAL A 43 9.39 0.90 1.56
CA VAL A 43 10.24 2.08 1.74
C VAL A 43 11.63 1.70 2.24
N ALA A 44 11.71 0.80 3.23
CA ALA A 44 12.98 0.30 3.76
C ALA A 44 13.78 -0.45 2.69
N TYR A 45 13.13 -1.29 1.89
CA TYR A 45 13.79 -1.94 0.75
C TYR A 45 14.37 -0.93 -0.25
N LEU A 46 13.62 0.12 -0.60
CA LEU A 46 14.07 1.17 -1.53
C LEU A 46 15.20 2.03 -0.96
N ALA A 47 15.30 2.16 0.37
CA ALA A 47 16.35 2.93 1.02
C ALA A 47 17.74 2.32 0.78
N ASP A 48 17.83 1.00 0.63
CA ASP A 48 19.09 0.27 0.36
C ASP A 48 19.31 0.00 -1.15
N ALA A 49 18.39 0.41 -2.03
CA ALA A 49 18.41 0.09 -3.45
C ALA A 49 19.12 1.17 -4.29
N GLU A 50 20.44 1.32 -4.14
CA GLU A 50 21.24 2.43 -4.71
C GLU A 50 21.11 2.61 -6.24
N TYR A 51 20.83 1.54 -6.99
CA TYR A 51 20.71 1.58 -8.44
C TYR A 51 19.26 1.65 -8.96
N VAL A 52 18.27 1.73 -8.06
CA VAL A 52 16.85 1.83 -8.41
C VAL A 52 16.41 3.28 -8.32
N THR A 53 16.05 3.87 -9.46
CA THR A 53 15.56 5.25 -9.52
C THR A 53 14.59 5.45 -10.68
N GLY A 54 13.66 6.40 -10.55
CA GLY A 54 12.70 6.78 -11.58
C GLY A 54 11.51 5.83 -11.72
N ALA A 55 11.29 4.96 -10.73
CA ALA A 55 10.23 3.96 -10.76
C ALA A 55 9.09 4.28 -9.79
N GLU A 56 7.91 3.77 -10.13
CA GLU A 56 6.69 3.78 -9.33
C GLU A 56 6.39 2.36 -8.85
N PHE A 57 6.11 2.23 -7.55
CA PHE A 57 5.86 0.93 -6.91
C PHE A 57 4.48 0.94 -6.24
N SER A 58 3.54 0.19 -6.80
CA SER A 58 2.24 -0.04 -6.18
C SER A 58 2.36 -1.01 -5.01
N VAL A 59 1.87 -0.59 -3.84
CA VAL A 59 1.74 -1.39 -2.62
C VAL A 59 0.27 -1.33 -2.20
N ASP A 60 -0.58 -1.87 -3.06
CA ASP A 60 -2.01 -1.56 -3.05
C ASP A 60 -2.92 -2.79 -3.01
N GLY A 61 -2.35 -3.98 -2.81
CA GLY A 61 -3.10 -5.22 -2.82
C GLY A 61 -3.76 -5.52 -4.18
N GLY A 62 -3.28 -4.93 -5.28
CA GLY A 62 -3.85 -5.07 -6.61
C GLY A 62 -5.05 -4.16 -6.86
N HIS A 63 -5.15 -3.03 -6.15
CA HIS A 63 -6.23 -2.05 -6.35
C HIS A 63 -6.25 -1.44 -7.75
N ALA A 64 -5.07 -1.17 -8.33
CA ALA A 64 -4.94 -0.58 -9.66
C ALA A 64 -4.78 -1.62 -10.79
N ALA A 65 -5.08 -2.90 -10.53
CA ALA A 65 -4.92 -4.00 -11.50
C ALA A 65 -6.04 -4.10 -12.54
#